data_AF-A0AAJ1F0A4-F1
#
_entry.id   AF-A0AAJ1F0A4-F1
#
_cell.length_a   1.000
_cell.length_b   1.000
_cell.length_c   1.000
_cell.angle_alpha   90.00
_cell.angle_beta   90.00
_cell.angle_gamma   90.00
#
_symmetry.space_group_name_H-M   'P 1'
#
loop_
_entity.id
_entity.type
_entity.pdbx_description
1 polymer ?
#
loop_
_entity_poly.entity_id
_entity_poly.type
_entity_poly.pdbx_seq_one_letter_code
_entity_poly.pdbx_strand_id
1 'polypeptide(L)'
;MILTNLPSTAKQRQEFALLVSIRFACVMNELQNPGTDPMNSTRVKARLAQLATYLHFNQPSKTFYDQFVNRVGELGNDYALKVSKEGDVTVFSNRLAHDLIRMNV
;
A
#
# COMPACT_ATOMS: atom_id res chain seq x y z
N MET A 1 0.89 -6.13 8.56
CA MET A 1 -0.57 -6.28 8.77
C MET A 1 -1.30 -5.01 8.31
N ILE A 2 -2.20 -5.13 7.31
CA ILE A 2 -2.74 -3.96 6.56
C ILE A 2 -3.58 -2.99 7.40
N LEU A 3 -4.10 -3.43 8.53
CA LEU A 3 -4.71 -2.64 9.60
C LEU A 3 -5.02 -3.65 10.73
N THR A 4 -4.25 -3.62 11.82
CA THR A 4 -4.43 -4.55 12.98
C THR A 4 -5.76 -4.36 13.70
N ASN A 5 -6.46 -3.26 13.43
CA ASN A 5 -7.74 -2.94 14.05
C ASN A 5 -8.81 -2.96 12.97
N LEU A 6 -9.83 -3.80 13.13
CA LEU A 6 -11.02 -3.82 12.28
C LEU A 6 -11.52 -2.37 12.09
N PRO A 7 -11.72 -1.90 10.84
CA PRO A 7 -12.13 -0.54 10.58
C PRO A 7 -13.50 -0.27 11.24
N SER A 8 -13.52 0.56 12.28
CA SER A 8 -14.71 0.79 13.10
C SER A 8 -15.62 1.87 12.51
N THR A 9 -15.05 2.80 11.73
CA THR A 9 -15.78 3.90 11.08
C THR A 9 -15.97 3.67 9.58
N ALA A 10 -16.97 4.30 8.98
CA ALA A 10 -17.18 4.28 7.52
C ALA A 10 -15.95 4.81 6.76
N LYS A 11 -15.28 5.83 7.31
CA LYS A 11 -14.03 6.38 6.78
C LYS A 11 -12.92 5.33 6.73
N GLN A 12 -12.65 4.68 7.87
CA GLN A 12 -11.63 3.62 7.93
C GLN A 12 -11.96 2.42 7.03
N ARG A 13 -13.24 2.09 6.84
CA ARG A 13 -13.65 1.03 5.89
C ARG A 13 -13.29 1.39 4.45
N GLN A 14 -13.51 2.64 4.06
CA GLN A 14 -13.14 3.13 2.73
C GLN A 14 -11.62 3.13 2.53
N GLU A 15 -10.87 3.62 3.52
CA GLU A 15 -9.40 3.59 3.52
C GLU A 15 -8.87 2.16 3.42
N PHE A 16 -9.41 1.23 4.22
CA PHE A 16 -9.06 -0.18 4.17
C PHE A 16 -9.34 -0.78 2.77
N ALA A 17 -10.50 -0.49 2.17
CA ALA A 17 -10.83 -0.98 0.85
C ALA A 17 -9.85 -0.48 -0.23
N LEU A 18 -9.42 0.78 -0.15
CA LEU A 18 -8.41 1.35 -1.04
C LEU A 18 -7.06 0.66 -0.86
N LEU A 19 -6.61 0.47 0.40
CA LEU A 19 -5.36 -0.24 0.70
C LEU A 19 -5.38 -1.68 0.20
N VAL A 20 -6.47 -2.41 0.43
CA VAL A 20 -6.67 -3.77 -0.09
C VAL A 20 -6.61 -3.78 -1.61
N SER A 21 -7.29 -2.84 -2.28
CA SER A 21 -7.25 -2.74 -3.74
C SER A 21 -5.85 -2.48 -4.29
N ILE A 22 -5.05 -1.64 -3.62
CA ILE A 22 -3.64 -1.40 -4.00
C ILE A 22 -2.84 -2.68 -3.83
N ARG A 23 -2.96 -3.35 -2.67
CA ARG A 23 -2.25 -4.60 -2.40
C ARG A 23 -2.55 -5.67 -3.45
N PHE A 24 -3.82 -5.86 -3.81
CA PHE A 24 -4.21 -6.79 -4.88
C PHE A 24 -3.60 -6.40 -6.22
N ALA A 25 -3.57 -5.10 -6.56
CA ALA A 25 -2.90 -4.66 -7.79
C ALA A 25 -1.41 -4.99 -7.80
N CYS A 26 -0.72 -4.84 -6.66
CA CYS A 26 0.69 -5.21 -6.52
C CYS A 26 0.92 -6.72 -6.68
N VAL A 27 0.13 -7.54 -5.99
CA VAL A 27 0.20 -9.01 -6.10
C VAL A 27 -0.06 -9.45 -7.55
N MET A 28 -1.08 -8.89 -8.20
CA MET A 28 -1.37 -9.24 -9.59
C MET A 28 -0.27 -8.79 -10.55
N ASN A 29 0.33 -7.61 -10.32
CA ASN A 29 1.48 -7.18 -11.11
C ASN A 29 2.64 -8.16 -10.98
N GLU A 30 2.94 -8.59 -9.74
CA GLU A 30 4.02 -9.53 -9.47
C GLU A 30 3.79 -10.90 -10.11
N LEU A 31 2.56 -11.40 -10.07
CA LEU A 31 2.21 -12.67 -10.74
C LEU A 31 2.36 -12.60 -12.26
N GLN A 32 2.12 -11.44 -12.86
CA GLN A 32 2.19 -11.24 -14.31
C GLN A 32 3.60 -10.84 -14.77
N ASN A 33 4.33 -10.09 -13.96
CA ASN A 33 5.65 -9.54 -14.26
C ASN A 33 6.57 -9.69 -13.03
N PRO A 34 7.12 -10.89 -12.78
CA PRO A 34 7.87 -11.15 -11.57
C PRO A 34 9.11 -10.28 -11.42
N GLY A 35 9.37 -9.81 -10.20
CA GLY A 35 10.56 -9.00 -9.88
C GLY A 35 10.52 -7.57 -10.41
N THR A 36 9.37 -7.12 -10.94
CA THR A 36 9.21 -5.73 -11.38
C THR A 36 8.83 -4.82 -10.22
N ASP A 37 9.38 -3.60 -10.21
CA ASP A 37 8.97 -2.57 -9.27
C ASP A 37 7.45 -2.30 -9.42
N PRO A 38 6.64 -2.42 -8.34
CA PRO A 38 5.22 -2.14 -8.40
C PRO A 38 4.90 -0.72 -8.90
N MET A 39 5.80 0.25 -8.69
CA MET A 39 5.65 1.61 -9.19
C MET A 39 5.76 1.72 -10.71
N ASN A 40 6.19 0.69 -11.43
CA ASN A 40 6.16 0.65 -12.89
C ASN A 40 4.83 0.14 -13.46
N SER A 41 3.99 -0.47 -12.62
CA SER A 41 2.72 -1.05 -13.05
C SER A 41 1.64 0.01 -13.25
N THR A 42 1.06 0.10 -14.47
CA THR A 42 -0.09 0.98 -14.75
C THR A 42 -1.28 0.68 -13.84
N ARG A 43 -1.50 -0.61 -13.51
CA ARG A 43 -2.58 -1.03 -12.62
C ARG A 43 -2.36 -0.53 -11.19
N VAL A 44 -1.14 -0.63 -10.67
CA VAL A 44 -0.81 -0.12 -9.34
C VAL A 44 -0.94 1.40 -9.32
N LYS A 45 -0.34 2.11 -10.30
CA LYS A 45 -0.46 3.58 -10.43
C LYS A 45 -1.91 4.06 -10.41
N ALA A 46 -2.82 3.38 -11.12
CA ALA A 46 -4.24 3.74 -11.12
C ALA A 46 -4.88 3.63 -9.73
N ARG A 47 -4.50 2.64 -8.92
CA ARG A 47 -4.99 2.50 -7.53
C ARG A 47 -4.37 3.52 -6.58
N LEU A 48 -3.08 3.85 -6.78
CA LEU A 48 -2.43 4.92 -6.03
C LEU A 48 -3.06 6.28 -6.32
N ALA A 49 -3.40 6.57 -7.58
CA ALA A 49 -4.13 7.77 -7.95
C ALA A 49 -5.50 7.86 -7.27
N GLN A 50 -6.25 6.75 -7.20
CA GLN A 50 -7.53 6.70 -6.48
C GLN A 50 -7.38 7.03 -4.99
N LEU A 51 -6.32 6.50 -4.34
CA LEU A 51 -6.02 6.83 -2.95
C LEU A 51 -5.61 8.31 -2.79
N ALA A 52 -4.76 8.83 -3.68
CA ALA A 52 -4.35 10.23 -3.66
C ALA A 52 -5.56 11.17 -3.81
N THR A 53 -6.46 10.89 -4.77
CA THR A 53 -7.71 11.62 -4.95
C THR A 53 -8.59 11.54 -3.71
N TYR A 54 -8.74 10.35 -3.12
CA TYR A 54 -9.50 10.19 -1.87
C TYR A 54 -8.95 11.08 -0.76
N LEU A 55 -7.64 11.06 -0.54
CA LEU A 55 -6.94 11.85 0.50
C LEU A 55 -6.97 13.35 0.24
N HIS A 56 -7.05 13.78 -1.02
CA HIS A 56 -7.21 15.18 -1.37
C HIS A 56 -8.57 15.74 -0.91
N PHE A 57 -9.65 14.98 -1.10
CA PHE A 57 -11.00 15.41 -0.72
C PHE A 57 -11.39 15.02 0.72
N ASN A 58 -10.68 14.07 1.33
CA ASN A 58 -11.00 13.54 2.64
C ASN A 58 -9.76 13.57 3.52
N GLN A 59 -9.85 14.19 4.70
CA GLN A 59 -8.77 14.05 5.68
C GLN A 59 -8.64 12.58 6.11
N PRO A 60 -7.43 12.01 6.07
CA PRO A 60 -7.19 10.63 6.51
C PRO A 60 -7.63 10.45 7.96
N SER A 61 -8.09 9.25 8.30
CA SER A 61 -8.31 8.87 9.69
C SER A 61 -7.00 8.96 10.47
N LYS A 62 -7.08 9.16 11.78
CA LYS A 62 -5.89 9.20 12.65
C LYS A 62 -5.03 7.94 12.48
N THR A 63 -5.68 6.78 12.44
CA THR A 63 -4.99 5.48 12.25
C THR A 63 -4.25 5.42 10.92
N PHE A 64 -4.88 5.86 9.83
CA PHE A 64 -4.23 5.92 8.52
C PHE A 64 -3.04 6.87 8.54
N TYR A 65 -3.23 8.06 9.11
CA TYR A 65 -2.19 9.07 9.24
C TYR A 65 -0.98 8.55 10.00
N ASP A 66 -1.20 7.96 11.18
CA ASP A 66 -0.14 7.45 12.05
C ASP A 66 0.69 6.32 11.41
N GLN A 67 0.09 5.58 10.46
CA GLN A 67 0.73 4.44 9.80
C GLN A 67 1.42 4.82 8.48
N PHE A 68 0.79 5.63 7.64
CA PHE A 68 1.21 5.81 6.26
C PHE A 68 1.67 7.23 5.93
N VAL A 69 1.27 8.26 6.68
CA VAL A 69 1.65 9.64 6.36
C VAL A 69 3.03 9.94 6.94
N ASN A 70 3.98 10.25 6.06
CA ASN A 70 5.42 10.38 6.33
C ASN A 70 6.08 9.16 6.96
N ARG A 71 5.43 8.01 6.88
CA ARG A 71 5.88 6.75 7.47
C ARG A 71 5.70 5.64 6.45
N VAL A 72 6.61 4.68 6.48
CA VAL A 72 6.51 3.48 5.65
C VAL A 72 5.66 2.48 6.43
N GLY A 73 4.37 2.44 6.12
CA GLY A 73 3.41 1.53 6.72
C GLY A 73 3.32 0.22 5.95
N GLU A 74 3.08 -0.89 6.65
CA GLU A 74 2.98 -2.21 6.01
C GLU A 74 1.71 -2.33 5.17
N LEU A 75 1.88 -2.74 3.91
CA LEU A 75 0.81 -3.08 2.97
C LEU A 75 0.79 -4.60 2.75
N GLY A 76 0.55 -5.33 3.83
CA GLY A 76 0.60 -6.78 3.87
C GLY A 76 1.98 -7.24 4.32
N ASN A 77 2.42 -8.41 3.88
CA ASN A 77 3.74 -8.93 4.24
C ASN A 77 4.79 -8.49 3.21
N ASP A 78 4.41 -8.44 1.94
CA ASP A 78 5.34 -8.30 0.81
C ASP A 78 5.49 -6.86 0.30
N TYR A 79 4.66 -5.93 0.79
CA TYR A 79 4.67 -4.55 0.32
C TYR A 79 4.57 -3.58 1.49
N ALA A 80 5.04 -2.35 1.25
CA ALA A 80 4.84 -1.21 2.13
C ALA A 80 4.33 -0.01 1.34
N LEU A 81 3.69 0.92 2.02
CA LEU A 81 3.14 2.14 1.44
C LEU A 81 3.58 3.35 2.26
N LYS A 82 3.85 4.47 1.58
CA LYS A 82 4.09 5.77 2.20
C LYS A 82 3.30 6.83 1.45
N VAL A 83 2.72 7.77 2.21
CA VAL A 83 2.13 9.01 1.72
C VAL A 83 3.01 10.17 2.17
N SER A 84 3.46 11.03 1.26
CA SER A 84 4.23 12.23 1.61
C SER A 84 3.34 13.29 2.29
N LYS A 85 3.93 14.40 2.78
CA LYS A 85 3.13 15.54 3.28
C LYS A 85 2.34 16.20 2.16
N GLU A 86 2.87 16.12 0.95
CA GLU A 86 2.37 16.70 -0.28
C GLU A 86 1.26 15.82 -0.91
N GLY A 87 1.06 14.60 -0.40
CA GLY A 87 0.02 13.67 -0.85
C GLY A 87 0.48 12.64 -1.88
N ASP A 88 1.79 12.59 -2.19
CA ASP A 88 2.35 11.58 -3.08
C ASP A 88 2.31 10.21 -2.43
N VAL A 89 1.73 9.25 -3.13
CA VAL A 89 1.60 7.87 -2.66
C VAL A 89 2.63 7.00 -3.36
N THR A 90 3.49 6.33 -2.58
CA THR A 90 4.51 5.41 -3.10
C THR A 90 4.34 4.03 -2.46
N VAL A 91 4.50 2.99 -3.27
CA VAL A 91 4.53 1.60 -2.80
C VAL A 91 5.92 1.03 -3.00
N PHE A 92 6.36 0.24 -2.02
CA PHE A 92 7.63 -0.47 -2.02
C PHE A 92 7.37 -1.97 -1.97
N SER A 93 8.21 -2.74 -2.65
CA SER A 93 8.28 -4.20 -2.48
C SER A 93 9.24 -4.50 -1.33
N ASN A 94 8.81 -5.31 -0.36
CA ASN A 94 9.65 -5.77 0.76
C ASN A 94 10.49 -7.01 0.40
N ARG A 95 10.59 -7.36 -0.89
CA ARG A 95 11.21 -8.62 -1.36
C ARG A 95 12.68 -8.81 -1.00
N LEU A 96 13.41 -7.76 -0.62
CA LEU A 96 14.79 -7.91 -0.16
C LEU A 96 14.93 -8.74 1.13
N ALA A 97 13.87 -8.94 1.92
CA ALA A 97 13.94 -9.74 3.15
C ALA A 97 13.57 -11.22 2.95
N HIS A 98 12.70 -11.54 1.98
CA HIS A 98 12.12 -12.90 1.83
C HIS A 98 12.93 -13.81 0.91
N ASP A 99 13.60 -13.27 -0.11
CA ASP A 99 14.41 -14.08 -1.05
C ASP A 99 15.73 -14.55 -0.42
N LEU A 100 16.28 -13.81 0.56
CA LEU A 100 17.45 -14.23 1.34
C LEU A 100 17.16 -15.45 2.24
N ILE A 101 15.90 -15.68 2.61
CA ILE A 101 15.50 -16.82 3.45
C ILE A 101 15.31 -18.09 2.60
N ARG A 102 14.93 -17.96 1.33
CA ARG A 102 14.73 -19.10 0.41
C ARG A 102 15.99 -19.61 -0.27
N MET A 103 17.08 -18.84 -0.26
CA MET A 103 18.38 -19.28 -0.80
C MET A 103 19.25 -20.05 0.23
N ASN A 104 18.79 -20.19 1.47
CA ASN A 104 19.49 -20.89 2.56
C ASN A 104 18.77 -22.14 3.06
N VAL A 105 17.89 -22.74 2.24
CA VAL A 105 17.23 -24.04 2.53
C VAL A 105 17.56 -25.05 1.44
#